data_AF-A0A553JLT0-F1
#
_entry.id   AF-A0A553JLT0-F1
#
_cell.length_a   1.000
_cell.length_b   1.000
_cell.length_c   1.000
_cell.angle_alpha   90.00
_cell.angle_beta   90.00
_cell.angle_gamma   90.00
#
_symmetry.space_group_name_H-M   'P 1'
#
loop_
_entity.id
_entity.type
_entity.pdbx_description
1 polymer ?
#
loop_
_entity_poly.entity_id
_entity_poly.type
_entity_poly.pdbx_seq_one_letter_code
_entity_poly.pdbx_strand_id
1 'polypeptide(L)'
;MRFVLLGLFISSLTACTQNPEWTLFYYADEASISTAAKPSEHIAGYYSTSEQCLMKGAGMVKLSDSGVGSFQCGQQCVANDTGSLTCQTFVDSLIF
;
A
#
# COMPACT_ATOMS: atom_id res chain seq x y z
N MET A 1 -23.09 -3.16 52.50
CA MET A 1 -22.39 -4.15 51.65
C MET A 1 -22.96 -4.00 50.24
N ARG A 2 -22.63 -2.90 49.54
CA ARG A 2 -21.56 -2.82 48.51
C ARG A 2 -21.82 -3.82 47.37
N PHE A 3 -22.90 -3.62 46.61
CA PHE A 3 -23.04 -4.21 45.27
C PHE A 3 -22.10 -3.46 44.34
N VAL A 4 -20.90 -4.02 44.23
CA VAL A 4 -19.81 -3.52 43.40
C VAL A 4 -20.24 -3.64 41.93
N LEU A 5 -20.21 -2.49 41.26
CA LEU A 5 -20.17 -2.27 39.82
C LEU A 5 -19.40 -3.38 39.11
N LEU A 6 -20.13 -4.28 38.45
CA LEU A 6 -19.63 -5.33 37.58
C LEU A 6 -20.44 -5.23 36.28
N GLY A 7 -19.89 -4.99 35.11
CA GLY A 7 -18.52 -4.77 34.74
C GLY A 7 -18.49 -4.31 33.29
N LEU A 8 -17.40 -3.63 32.96
CA LEU A 8 -16.75 -3.65 31.66
C LEU A 8 -17.58 -3.16 30.46
N PHE A 9 -17.33 -1.89 30.14
CA PHE A 9 -17.24 -1.36 28.79
C PHE A 9 -16.93 -2.47 27.76
N ILE A 10 -17.97 -2.94 27.07
CA ILE A 10 -17.81 -3.63 25.79
C ILE A 10 -17.51 -2.51 24.78
N SER A 11 -16.28 -2.00 24.82
CA SER A 11 -15.73 -1.23 23.70
C SER A 11 -15.58 -2.23 22.56
N SER A 12 -16.63 -2.37 21.77
CA SER A 12 -16.59 -3.06 20.50
C SER A 12 -15.43 -2.48 19.69
N LEU A 13 -14.31 -3.19 19.65
CA LEU A 13 -13.23 -2.99 18.70
C LEU A 13 -13.80 -3.32 17.33
N THR A 14 -14.56 -2.39 16.75
CA THR A 14 -14.76 -2.35 15.32
C THR A 14 -13.40 -1.98 14.73
N ALA A 15 -12.52 -2.98 14.61
CA ALA A 15 -11.46 -2.91 13.62
C ALA A 15 -12.18 -2.89 12.28
N CYS A 16 -12.57 -1.70 11.83
CA CYS A 16 -12.89 -1.46 10.45
C CYS A 16 -11.60 -1.80 9.70
N THR A 17 -11.47 -3.04 9.25
CA THR A 17 -10.48 -3.43 8.26
C THR A 17 -10.88 -2.63 7.02
N GLN A 18 -10.39 -1.40 6.92
CA GLN A 18 -10.33 -0.73 5.64
C GLN A 18 -9.34 -1.57 4.86
N ASN A 19 -9.88 -2.42 3.98
CA ASN A 19 -9.05 -3.15 3.04
C ASN A 19 -8.44 -2.09 2.13
N PRO A 20 -7.13 -1.81 2.23
CA PRO A 20 -6.53 -0.73 1.49
C PRO A 20 -6.72 -1.00 0.00
N GLU A 21 -7.24 -0.01 -0.72
CA GLU A 21 -7.53 -0.18 -2.13
C GLU A 21 -6.28 -0.12 -3.00
N TRP A 22 -5.20 0.52 -2.52
CA TRP A 22 -4.01 0.79 -3.30
C TRP A 22 -2.75 0.25 -2.63
N THR A 23 -1.93 -0.46 -3.40
CA THR A 23 -0.60 -0.96 -2.99
C THR A 23 0.46 -0.18 -3.75
N LEU A 24 1.41 0.42 -3.02
CA LEU A 24 2.57 1.09 -3.59
C LEU A 24 3.66 0.06 -3.85
N PHE A 25 4.19 0.08 -5.07
CA PHE A 25 5.38 -0.66 -5.48
C PHE A 25 6.50 0.32 -5.75
N TYR A 26 7.66 0.13 -5.10
CA TYR A 26 8.83 1.00 -5.27
C TYR A 26 10.06 0.21 -5.68
N TYR A 27 10.74 0.72 -6.70
CA TYR A 27 11.91 0.12 -7.33
C TYR A 27 13.08 1.09 -7.14
N ALA A 28 13.86 0.85 -6.09
CA ALA A 28 14.99 1.70 -5.72
C ALA A 28 16.10 1.61 -6.77
N ASP A 29 16.70 2.75 -7.13
CA ASP A 29 17.80 2.84 -8.09
C ASP A 29 17.46 2.35 -9.52
N GLU A 30 16.18 2.08 -9.79
CA GLU A 30 15.67 1.66 -11.09
C GLU A 30 14.90 2.82 -11.74
N ALA A 31 15.43 3.36 -12.83
CA ALA A 31 14.80 4.46 -13.57
C ALA A 31 13.49 4.07 -14.27
N SER A 32 13.25 2.77 -14.48
CA SER A 32 12.03 2.25 -15.07
C SER A 32 11.71 0.86 -14.51
N ILE A 33 10.43 0.53 -14.50
CA ILE A 33 9.95 -0.76 -14.01
C ILE A 33 10.18 -1.83 -15.09
N SER A 34 10.99 -2.83 -14.78
CA SER A 34 11.22 -3.97 -15.68
C SER A 34 9.94 -4.79 -15.89
N THR A 35 9.70 -5.26 -17.11
CA THR A 35 8.57 -6.16 -17.43
C THR A 35 8.69 -7.53 -16.75
N ALA A 36 9.90 -7.90 -16.32
CA ALA A 36 10.16 -9.12 -15.56
C ALA A 36 10.09 -8.90 -14.04
N ALA A 37 9.93 -7.65 -13.58
CA ALA A 37 9.86 -7.36 -12.15
C ALA A 37 8.62 -8.00 -11.53
N LYS A 38 8.77 -8.52 -10.31
CA LYS A 38 7.67 -9.13 -9.57
C LYS A 38 7.13 -8.13 -8.55
N PRO A 39 5.94 -7.53 -8.75
CA PRO A 39 5.44 -6.48 -7.86
C PRO A 39 5.41 -6.89 -6.37
N SER A 40 5.15 -8.16 -6.08
CA SER A 40 5.18 -8.71 -4.71
C SER A 40 6.49 -8.48 -3.95
N GLU A 41 7.63 -8.37 -4.64
CA GLU A 41 8.95 -8.16 -4.03
C GLU A 41 9.24 -6.67 -3.75
N HIS A 42 8.38 -5.76 -4.25
CA HIS A 42 8.60 -4.32 -4.22
C HIS A 42 7.52 -3.55 -3.45
N ILE A 43 6.69 -4.24 -2.65
CA ILE A 43 5.62 -3.60 -1.86
C ILE A 43 6.25 -2.64 -0.83
N ALA A 44 5.93 -1.35 -0.96
CA ALA A 44 6.43 -0.29 -0.09
C ALA A 44 5.34 0.35 0.79
N GLY A 45 4.08 -0.02 0.61
CA GLY A 45 3.00 0.41 1.49
C GLY A 45 1.60 0.22 0.92
N TYR A 46 0.60 0.50 1.76
CA TYR A 46 -0.81 0.39 1.43
C TYR A 46 -1.54 1.68 1.74
N TYR A 47 -2.47 2.08 0.87
CA TYR A 47 -3.11 3.39 0.90
C TYR A 47 -4.60 3.32 0.56
N SER A 48 -5.33 4.30 1.07
CA SER A 48 -6.78 4.41 0.85
C SER A 48 -7.13 4.96 -0.53
N THR A 49 -6.32 5.88 -1.06
CA THR A 49 -6.55 6.49 -2.39
C THR A 49 -5.31 6.37 -3.28
N SER A 50 -5.53 6.45 -4.59
CA SER A 50 -4.45 6.47 -5.58
C SER A 50 -3.57 7.70 -5.39
N GLU A 51 -4.13 8.87 -5.05
CA GLU A 51 -3.31 10.07 -4.87
C GLU A 51 -2.35 9.92 -3.69
N GLN A 52 -2.82 9.36 -2.57
CA GLN A 52 -1.94 9.09 -1.43
C GLN A 52 -0.81 8.14 -1.81
N CYS A 53 -1.14 7.07 -2.55
CA CYS A 53 -0.15 6.11 -3.02
C CYS A 53 0.90 6.78 -3.91
N LEU A 54 0.45 7.52 -4.93
CA LEU A 54 1.31 8.18 -5.91
C LEU A 54 2.19 9.26 -5.28
N MET A 55 1.62 10.09 -4.40
CA MET A 55 2.37 11.11 -3.67
C MET A 55 3.47 10.51 -2.79
N LYS A 56 3.20 9.35 -2.19
CA LYS A 56 4.21 8.64 -1.38
C LYS A 56 5.30 8.04 -2.25
N GLY A 57 4.96 7.42 -3.39
CA GLY A 57 5.94 6.94 -4.36
C GLY A 57 6.83 8.06 -4.90
N ALA A 58 6.25 9.19 -5.31
CA ALA A 58 7.00 10.37 -5.75
C ALA A 58 7.91 10.93 -4.64
N GLY A 59 7.43 10.94 -3.40
CA GLY A 59 8.22 11.31 -2.23
C GLY A 59 9.41 10.38 -2.01
N MET A 60 9.25 9.07 -2.20
CA MET A 60 10.34 8.10 -2.07
C MET A 60 11.42 8.29 -3.13
N VAL A 61 11.05 8.52 -4.39
CA VAL A 61 12.02 8.85 -5.46
C VAL A 61 12.78 10.13 -5.12
N LYS A 62 12.08 11.18 -4.66
CA LYS A 62 12.70 12.45 -4.28
C LYS A 62 13.69 12.34 -3.12
N LEU A 63 13.43 11.42 -2.19
CA LEU A 63 14.23 11.22 -0.98
C LEU A 63 15.29 10.11 -1.15
N SER A 64 15.38 9.46 -2.31
CA SER A 64 16.40 8.44 -2.53
C SER A 64 17.79 9.06 -2.61
N ASP A 65 18.79 8.37 -2.06
CA ASP A 65 20.18 8.86 -2.04
C ASP A 65 20.76 9.01 -3.45
N SER A 66 20.32 8.16 -4.38
CA SER A 66 20.72 8.21 -5.80
C SER A 66 19.94 9.25 -6.61
N GLY A 67 18.80 9.73 -6.11
CA GLY A 67 17.82 10.49 -6.88
C GLY A 67 17.15 9.70 -8.00
N VAL A 68 17.40 8.39 -8.08
CA VAL A 68 16.86 7.47 -9.09
C VAL A 68 15.92 6.49 -8.41
N GLY A 69 14.77 6.26 -9.03
CA GLY A 69 13.81 5.26 -8.62
C GLY A 69 12.53 5.38 -9.45
N SER A 70 11.77 4.31 -9.48
CA SER A 70 10.46 4.26 -10.13
C SER A 70 9.44 3.67 -9.18
N PHE A 71 8.17 4.00 -9.41
CA PHE A 71 7.08 3.50 -8.60
C PHE A 71 5.82 3.36 -9.43
N GLN A 72 4.91 2.53 -8.94
CA GLN A 72 3.56 2.42 -9.45
C GLN A 72 2.62 2.03 -8.30
N CYS A 73 1.34 2.30 -8.49
CA CYS A 73 0.28 2.02 -7.55
C CYS A 73 -0.70 1.03 -8.18
N GLY A 74 -0.85 -0.13 -7.56
CA GLY A 74 -1.81 -1.15 -8.00
C GLY A 74 -3.09 -1.11 -7.19
N GLN A 75 -4.24 -1.17 -7.87
CA GLN A 75 -5.55 -1.20 -7.23
C GLN A 75 -6.00 -2.63 -6.93
N GLN A 76 -6.58 -2.86 -5.75
CA GLN A 76 -7.22 -4.10 -5.31
C GLN A 76 -6.33 -5.32 -5.60
N CYS A 77 -5.08 -5.23 -5.19
CA CYS A 77 -4.09 -6.28 -5.39
C CYS A 77 -4.37 -7.49 -4.49
N VAL A 78 -4.35 -8.68 -5.07
CA VAL A 78 -4.58 -9.96 -4.38
C VAL A 78 -3.39 -10.87 -4.65
N ALA A 79 -2.91 -11.53 -3.60
CA ALA A 79 -1.92 -12.60 -3.74
C ALA A 79 -2.60 -13.88 -4.23
N ASN A 80 -2.01 -14.55 -5.22
CA ASN A 80 -2.46 -15.86 -5.67
C ASN A 80 -1.74 -17.00 -4.90
N ASP A 81 -2.16 -18.24 -5.14
CA ASP A 81 -1.65 -19.42 -4.45
C ASP A 81 -0.14 -19.68 -4.70
N THR A 82 0.43 -19.05 -5.73
CA THR A 82 1.87 -19.14 -6.04
C THR A 82 2.68 -17.99 -5.43
N GLY A 83 2.07 -17.16 -4.58
CA GLY A 83 2.70 -16.00 -3.94
C GLY A 83 2.96 -14.83 -4.89
N SER A 84 2.43 -14.88 -6.12
CA SER A 84 2.44 -13.75 -7.06
C SER A 84 1.28 -12.81 -6.76
N LEU A 85 1.45 -11.54 -7.11
CA LEU A 85 0.43 -10.51 -6.87
C LEU A 85 -0.27 -10.15 -8.19
N THR A 86 -1.59 -10.06 -8.18
CA THR A 86 -2.39 -9.56 -9.31
C THR A 86 -3.22 -8.37 -8.85
N CYS A 87 -3.13 -7.26 -9.58
CA CYS A 87 -3.90 -6.04 -9.33
C CYS A 87 -4.88 -5.80 -10.48
N GLN A 88 -5.99 -5.12 -10.23
CA GLN A 88 -6.99 -4.84 -11.27
C GLN A 88 -6.50 -3.79 -12.26
N THR A 89 -5.81 -2.77 -11.76
CA THR A 89 -5.19 -1.72 -12.57
C THR A 89 -3.92 -1.21 -11.91
N PHE A 90 -3.06 -0.59 -12.70
CA PHE A 90 -1.87 0.13 -12.26
C PHE A 90 -1.94 1.57 -12.72
N VAL A 91 -1.50 2.48 -11.87
CA VAL A 91 -1.31 3.91 -12.18
C VAL A 91 0.06 4.36 -11.66
N ASP A 92 0.71 5.25 -12.38
CA ASP A 92 2.05 5.76 -12.06
C ASP A 92 2.10 7.29 -11.94
N SER A 93 0.99 7.96 -12.25
CA SER A 93 0.87 9.41 -12.30
C SER A 93 -0.53 9.88 -11.93
N LEU A 94 -0.63 11.11 -11.42
CA LEU A 94 -1.91 11.73 -11.11
C LEU A 94 -2.60 12.13 -12.41
N ILE A 95 -3.84 11.68 -12.60
CA ILE A 95 -4.70 12.12 -13.72
C ILE A 95 -5.44 13.38 -13.24
N PHE A 96 -5.10 14.53 -13.82
CA PHE A 96 -5.74 15.82 -13.55
C PHE A 96 -6.71 16.21 -14.66
#